data_AF-A0A9P1QUN5-F1
#
_entry.id   AF-A0A9P1QUN5-F1
#
_cell.length_a   1.000
_cell.length_b   1.000
_cell.length_c   1.000
_cell.angle_alpha   90.00
_cell.angle_beta   90.00
_cell.angle_gamma   90.00
#
_symmetry.space_group_name_H-M   'P 1'
#
loop_
_entity.id
_entity.type
_entity.pdbx_description
1 polymer ?
#
loop_
_entity_poly.entity_id
_entity_poly.type
_entity_poly.pdbx_seq_one_letter_code
_entity_poly.pdbx_strand_id
1 'polypeptide(L)'
;MAEWFGKTARPAILAASRSARLRHAAERMPLTRQVVRRFVPGESQDDVLGASTGLLDSGRFISIDYLGEDTTDSEQATRTVSAYLSLLDALAQRSDAVHTGVRPLEISLKLSALGQALPRDGERIALENAQLLCAKADQAGVWVTVDAEDHTTTDSTLNIVRELRADFPGLGTVLQAYLKRTYADCVDLSGKGSRIRLCKGAYDEPAAVAHRDPEDVDVAYLRCLRVLMEGDGYPMVASHDPAIIEAAGLMARETGRGPGDYEYQMLYGIREAEQRRLAGVGHHMRVYVPFGEQWYGYFVRRIAERPANMTFFLRALVSGG
;
A
#
# COMPACT_ATOMS: atom_id res chain seq x y z
N MET A 1 -18.64 12.55 17.21
CA MET A 1 -18.69 11.65 16.03
C MET A 1 -17.40 10.85 15.83
N ALA A 2 -16.21 11.48 15.83
CA ALA A 2 -14.93 10.76 15.68
C ALA A 2 -14.67 9.70 16.77
N GLU A 3 -14.99 10.03 18.03
CA GLU A 3 -14.79 9.14 19.18
C GLU A 3 -15.71 7.89 19.14
N TRP A 4 -16.99 8.07 18.77
CA TRP A 4 -17.94 6.98 18.56
C TRP A 4 -17.55 6.07 17.37
N PHE A 5 -17.05 6.67 16.28
CA PHE A 5 -16.57 5.91 15.12
C PHE A 5 -15.37 5.03 15.48
N GLY A 6 -14.39 5.57 16.22
CA GLY A 6 -13.21 4.83 16.65
C GLY A 6 -13.51 3.71 17.64
N LYS A 7 -14.39 3.94 18.62
CA LYS A 7 -14.66 3.00 19.71
C LYS A 7 -15.72 1.93 19.39
N THR A 8 -16.65 2.18 18.46
CA THR A 8 -17.81 1.29 18.24
C THR A 8 -17.98 0.87 16.79
N ALA A 9 -17.90 1.81 15.84
CA ALA A 9 -18.12 1.48 14.42
C ALA A 9 -16.92 0.75 13.80
N ARG A 10 -15.69 1.23 14.04
CA ARG A 10 -14.46 0.65 13.46
C ARG A 10 -14.26 -0.83 13.82
N PRO A 11 -14.35 -1.27 15.09
CA PRO A 11 -14.21 -2.69 15.43
C PRO A 11 -15.29 -3.58 14.79
N ALA A 12 -16.54 -3.11 14.75
CA ALA A 12 -17.64 -3.85 14.12
C ALA A 12 -17.46 -3.97 12.60
N ILE A 13 -16.98 -2.92 11.93
CA ILE A 13 -16.68 -2.93 10.49
C ILE A 13 -15.48 -3.84 10.19
N LEU A 14 -14.42 -3.81 11.01
CA LEU A 14 -13.28 -4.72 10.87
C LEU A 14 -13.68 -6.19 11.13
N ALA A 15 -14.58 -6.45 12.07
CA ALA A 15 -15.15 -7.79 12.25
C ALA A 15 -15.98 -8.23 11.03
N ALA A 16 -16.75 -7.30 10.44
CA ALA A 16 -17.53 -7.57 9.23
C ALA A 16 -16.66 -7.84 7.99
N SER A 17 -15.42 -7.31 7.92
CA SER A 17 -14.49 -7.59 6.81
C SER A 17 -14.07 -9.05 6.75
N ARG A 18 -14.13 -9.77 7.89
CA ARG A 18 -13.77 -11.20 8.00
C ARG A 18 -14.95 -12.15 7.76
N SER A 19 -16.15 -11.64 7.46
CA SER A 19 -17.36 -12.46 7.29
C SER A 19 -17.63 -12.83 5.83
N ALA A 20 -17.48 -14.12 5.51
CA ALA A 20 -17.78 -14.66 4.17
C ALA A 20 -19.25 -14.47 3.74
N ARG A 21 -20.20 -14.47 4.68
CA ARG A 21 -21.63 -14.26 4.39
C ARG A 21 -21.92 -12.81 3.99
N LEU A 22 -21.30 -11.86 4.68
CA LEU A 22 -21.45 -10.44 4.36
C LEU A 22 -20.74 -10.09 3.05
N ARG A 23 -19.57 -10.70 2.80
CA ARG A 23 -18.88 -10.64 1.50
C ARG A 23 -19.81 -11.05 0.35
N HIS A 24 -20.40 -12.24 0.41
CA HIS A 24 -21.28 -12.73 -0.66
C HIS A 24 -22.56 -11.93 -0.84
N ALA A 25 -23.10 -11.34 0.23
CA ALA A 25 -24.25 -10.44 0.12
C ALA A 25 -23.85 -9.12 -0.58
N ALA A 26 -22.69 -8.56 -0.24
CA ALA A 26 -22.18 -7.33 -0.82
C ALA A 26 -21.75 -7.47 -2.29
N GLU A 27 -21.17 -8.60 -2.68
CA GLU A 27 -20.75 -8.89 -4.07
C GLU A 27 -21.93 -8.95 -5.06
N ARG A 28 -23.14 -9.25 -4.57
CA ARG A 28 -24.37 -9.43 -5.37
C ARG A 28 -25.21 -8.16 -5.51
N MET A 29 -24.90 -7.10 -4.77
CA MET A 29 -25.63 -5.84 -4.84
C MET A 29 -25.06 -4.93 -5.96
N PRO A 30 -25.88 -4.41 -6.90
CA PRO A 30 -25.39 -3.53 -7.96
C PRO A 30 -24.85 -2.18 -7.44
N LEU A 31 -25.49 -1.66 -6.39
CA LEU A 31 -25.16 -0.37 -5.78
C LEU A 31 -23.80 -0.42 -5.05
N THR A 32 -23.47 -1.54 -4.41
CA THR A 32 -22.15 -1.74 -3.79
C THR A 32 -21.06 -1.82 -4.85
N ARG A 33 -21.29 -2.47 -5.99
CA ARG A 33 -20.32 -2.52 -7.11
C ARG A 33 -19.94 -1.14 -7.65
N GLN A 34 -20.90 -0.22 -7.78
CA GLN A 34 -20.61 1.15 -8.24
C GLN A 34 -19.74 1.93 -7.24
N VAL A 35 -20.00 1.75 -5.94
CA VAL A 35 -19.19 2.41 -4.90
C VAL A 35 -17.81 1.78 -4.78
N VAL A 36 -17.69 0.46 -4.97
CA VAL A 36 -16.42 -0.28 -4.96
C VAL A 36 -15.55 0.16 -6.14
N ARG A 37 -16.13 0.35 -7.34
CA ARG A 37 -15.41 0.82 -8.54
C ARG A 37 -14.65 2.13 -8.36
N ARG A 38 -15.07 2.94 -7.37
CA ARG A 38 -14.38 4.18 -6.98
C ARG A 38 -12.99 3.93 -6.39
N PHE A 39 -12.82 2.82 -5.68
CA PHE A 39 -11.62 2.47 -4.88
C PHE A 39 -10.86 1.27 -5.45
N VAL A 40 -11.53 0.45 -6.26
CA VAL A 40 -10.97 -0.72 -6.95
C VAL A 40 -11.44 -0.64 -8.40
N PRO A 41 -10.58 -0.35 -9.39
CA PRO A 41 -11.00 -0.14 -10.79
C PRO A 41 -11.75 -1.34 -11.38
N GLY A 42 -11.41 -2.56 -10.95
CA GLY A 42 -12.11 -3.78 -11.30
C GLY A 42 -11.39 -5.02 -10.78
N GLU A 43 -11.87 -6.18 -11.24
CA GLU A 43 -11.38 -7.48 -10.77
C GLU A 43 -10.34 -8.08 -11.74
N SER A 44 -10.27 -7.57 -12.98
CA SER A 44 -9.38 -8.10 -14.02
C SER A 44 -8.10 -7.28 -14.20
N GLN A 45 -7.10 -7.90 -14.85
CA GLN A 45 -5.88 -7.21 -15.26
C GLN A 45 -6.19 -6.06 -16.25
N ASP A 46 -7.14 -6.23 -17.15
CA ASP A 46 -7.51 -5.20 -18.12
C ASP A 46 -8.10 -3.96 -17.42
N ASP A 47 -8.91 -4.16 -16.38
CA ASP A 47 -9.48 -3.06 -15.58
C ASP A 47 -8.37 -2.22 -14.93
N VAL A 48 -7.38 -2.87 -14.32
CA VAL A 48 -6.30 -2.16 -13.63
C VAL A 48 -5.35 -1.48 -14.60
N LEU A 49 -5.07 -2.07 -15.77
CA LEU A 49 -4.25 -1.46 -16.82
C LEU A 49 -4.96 -0.26 -17.46
N GLY A 50 -6.28 -0.35 -17.67
CA GLY A 50 -7.09 0.75 -18.14
C GLY A 50 -7.07 1.95 -17.18
N ALA A 51 -7.29 1.70 -15.89
CA ALA A 51 -7.20 2.75 -14.86
C ALA A 51 -5.78 3.33 -14.73
N SER A 52 -4.76 2.47 -14.83
CA SER A 52 -3.34 2.86 -14.75
C SER A 52 -2.95 3.83 -15.87
N THR A 53 -3.48 3.64 -17.08
CA THR A 53 -3.21 4.53 -18.22
C THR A 53 -3.66 5.97 -17.91
N GLY A 54 -4.89 6.16 -17.43
CA GLY A 54 -5.38 7.49 -17.07
C GLY A 54 -4.66 8.14 -15.88
N LEU A 55 -4.02 7.35 -15.01
CA LEU A 55 -3.16 7.88 -13.94
C LEU A 55 -1.83 8.36 -14.52
N LEU A 56 -1.16 7.52 -15.30
CA LEU A 56 0.15 7.80 -15.91
C LEU A 56 0.09 8.98 -16.87
N ASP A 57 -0.94 9.05 -17.74
CA ASP A 57 -1.15 10.16 -18.69
C ASP A 57 -1.30 11.54 -18.01
N SER A 58 -1.66 11.53 -16.72
CA SER A 58 -1.80 12.74 -15.91
C SER A 58 -0.61 13.02 -14.98
N GLY A 59 0.52 12.36 -15.23
CA GLY A 59 1.76 12.52 -14.46
C GLY A 59 1.76 11.86 -13.08
N ARG A 60 0.80 10.95 -12.81
CA ARG A 60 0.74 10.21 -11.53
C ARG A 60 1.32 8.83 -11.73
N PHE A 61 2.27 8.45 -10.87
CA PHE A 61 2.84 7.12 -10.84
C PHE A 61 1.85 6.12 -10.26
N ILE A 62 2.13 4.83 -10.43
CA ILE A 62 1.25 3.75 -9.94
C ILE A 62 2.01 2.77 -9.06
N SER A 63 1.28 2.13 -8.14
CA SER A 63 1.68 0.93 -7.42
C SER A 63 0.51 -0.06 -7.49
N ILE A 64 0.65 -1.17 -8.21
CA ILE A 64 -0.45 -2.13 -8.38
C ILE A 64 -0.34 -3.24 -7.33
N ASP A 65 -1.46 -3.56 -6.67
CA ASP A 65 -1.60 -4.65 -5.69
C ASP A 65 -2.63 -5.66 -6.19
N TYR A 66 -2.21 -6.90 -6.37
CA TYR A 66 -3.14 -8.01 -6.64
C TYR A 66 -3.70 -8.54 -5.31
N LEU A 67 -5.02 -8.47 -5.18
CA LEU A 67 -5.77 -8.87 -4.01
C LEU A 67 -5.94 -10.40 -3.97
N GLY A 68 -4.93 -11.07 -3.41
CA GLY A 68 -4.97 -12.48 -3.02
C GLY A 68 -4.63 -12.63 -1.55
N GLU A 69 -5.61 -12.46 -0.66
CA GLU A 69 -5.42 -12.60 0.80
C GLU A 69 -5.70 -14.05 1.25
N ASP A 70 -5.33 -14.36 2.50
CA ASP A 70 -5.59 -15.64 3.16
C ASP A 70 -5.04 -16.88 2.43
N THR A 71 -3.80 -16.81 1.93
CA THR A 71 -3.13 -17.95 1.30
C THR A 71 -2.93 -19.11 2.28
N THR A 72 -3.78 -20.13 2.17
CA THR A 72 -3.75 -21.31 3.05
C THR A 72 -3.04 -22.53 2.45
N ASP A 73 -2.74 -22.48 1.15
CA ASP A 73 -2.08 -23.56 0.42
C ASP A 73 -1.10 -23.02 -0.65
N SER A 74 -0.21 -23.88 -1.12
CA SER A 74 0.81 -23.52 -2.12
C SER A 74 0.25 -23.22 -3.51
N GLU A 75 -0.95 -23.72 -3.83
CA GLU A 75 -1.60 -23.49 -5.12
C GLU A 75 -2.10 -22.04 -5.22
N GLN A 76 -2.64 -21.51 -4.12
CA GLN A 76 -3.00 -20.09 -3.98
C GLN A 76 -1.79 -19.19 -4.16
N ALA A 77 -0.66 -19.48 -3.50
CA ALA A 77 0.59 -18.75 -3.69
C ALA A 77 1.04 -18.76 -5.16
N THR A 78 0.96 -19.93 -5.81
CA THR A 78 1.33 -20.10 -7.22
C THR A 78 0.45 -19.26 -8.15
N ARG A 79 -0.86 -19.17 -7.88
CA ARG A 79 -1.78 -18.30 -8.63
C ARG A 79 -1.44 -16.82 -8.45
N THR A 80 -1.15 -16.38 -7.22
CA THR A 80 -0.71 -15.01 -6.93
C THR A 80 0.55 -14.66 -7.71
N VAL A 81 1.57 -15.54 -7.70
CA VAL A 81 2.81 -15.34 -8.47
C VAL A 81 2.53 -15.25 -9.96
N SER A 82 1.69 -16.14 -10.50
CA SER A 82 1.32 -16.14 -11.92
C SER A 82 0.59 -14.85 -12.33
N ALA A 83 -0.29 -14.33 -11.48
CA ALA A 83 -0.96 -13.05 -11.71
C ALA A 83 0.04 -11.88 -11.77
N TYR A 84 1.00 -11.83 -10.84
CA TYR A 84 2.05 -10.81 -10.88
C TYR A 84 2.98 -10.96 -12.09
N LEU A 85 3.36 -12.17 -12.48
CA LEU A 85 4.18 -12.39 -13.67
C LEU A 85 3.47 -11.89 -14.95
N SER A 86 2.18 -12.20 -15.11
CA SER A 86 1.39 -11.71 -16.24
C SER A 86 1.23 -10.19 -16.23
N LEU A 87 1.02 -9.60 -15.05
CA LEU A 87 0.96 -8.15 -14.89
C LEU A 87 2.30 -7.49 -15.27
N LEU A 88 3.42 -8.05 -14.82
CA LEU A 88 4.76 -7.53 -15.13
C LEU A 88 5.07 -7.63 -16.62
N ASP A 89 4.63 -8.69 -17.31
CA ASP A 89 4.72 -8.80 -18.77
C ASP A 89 3.95 -7.67 -19.47
N ALA A 90 2.74 -7.35 -19.01
CA ALA A 90 1.95 -6.26 -19.57
C ALA A 90 2.56 -4.87 -19.28
N LEU A 91 3.07 -4.66 -18.06
CA LEU A 91 3.73 -3.41 -17.67
C LEU A 91 5.03 -3.19 -18.47
N ALA A 92 5.78 -4.25 -18.78
CA ALA A 92 7.00 -4.17 -19.58
C ALA A 92 6.77 -3.65 -21.01
N GLN A 93 5.54 -3.79 -21.55
CA GLN A 93 5.20 -3.27 -22.89
C GLN A 93 4.83 -1.78 -22.89
N ARG A 94 4.78 -1.13 -21.72
CA ARG A 94 4.44 0.29 -21.61
C ARG A 94 5.67 1.16 -21.85
N SER A 95 5.45 2.33 -22.46
CA SER A 95 6.50 3.36 -22.61
C SER A 95 6.97 3.97 -21.28
N ASP A 96 6.18 3.82 -20.21
CA ASP A 96 6.48 4.31 -18.87
C ASP A 96 7.51 3.43 -18.13
N ALA A 97 7.82 2.24 -18.66
CA ALA A 97 8.80 1.34 -18.10
C ALA A 97 10.21 1.91 -18.27
N VAL A 98 10.92 2.09 -17.15
CA VAL A 98 12.27 2.68 -17.14
C VAL A 98 13.18 1.89 -16.21
N HIS A 99 14.44 1.72 -16.61
CA HIS A 99 15.42 0.94 -15.85
C HIS A 99 16.30 1.78 -14.93
N THR A 100 16.30 3.10 -15.10
CA THR A 100 17.14 4.04 -14.36
C THR A 100 16.31 5.08 -13.61
N GLY A 101 16.84 5.55 -12.47
CA GLY A 101 16.18 6.57 -11.66
C GLY A 101 14.88 6.10 -11.02
N VAL A 102 13.95 7.05 -10.84
CA VAL A 102 12.64 6.79 -10.24
C VAL A 102 11.72 6.11 -11.25
N ARG A 103 11.17 4.95 -10.91
CA ARG A 103 10.27 4.19 -11.79
C ARG A 103 8.80 4.62 -11.62
N PRO A 104 8.10 5.04 -12.69
CA PRO A 104 6.68 5.36 -12.64
C PRO A 104 5.79 4.14 -12.32
N LEU A 105 6.27 2.95 -12.68
CA LEU A 105 5.58 1.68 -12.49
C LEU A 105 6.10 0.96 -11.26
N GLU A 106 5.20 0.48 -10.41
CA GLU A 106 5.53 -0.32 -9.23
C GLU A 106 4.46 -1.40 -9.00
N ILE A 107 4.84 -2.52 -8.40
CA ILE A 107 3.93 -3.47 -7.78
C ILE A 107 4.15 -3.51 -6.27
N SER A 108 3.07 -3.70 -5.51
CA SER A 108 3.11 -3.94 -4.06
C SER A 108 2.81 -5.40 -3.78
N LEU A 109 3.64 -6.06 -2.97
CA LEU A 109 3.52 -7.49 -2.66
C LEU A 109 3.21 -7.70 -1.18
N LYS A 110 2.37 -8.67 -0.85
CA LYS A 110 2.20 -9.18 0.53
C LYS A 110 2.85 -10.56 0.61
N LEU A 111 3.73 -10.78 1.59
CA LEU A 111 4.45 -12.05 1.68
C LEU A 111 3.53 -13.19 2.11
N SER A 112 2.48 -12.89 2.88
CA SER A 112 1.43 -13.87 3.18
C SER A 112 0.82 -14.46 1.92
N ALA A 113 0.54 -13.62 0.91
CA ALA A 113 0.00 -14.02 -0.39
C ALA A 113 0.98 -14.85 -1.24
N LEU A 114 2.26 -14.80 -0.89
CA LEU A 114 3.34 -15.58 -1.51
C LEU A 114 3.68 -16.85 -0.73
N GLY A 115 2.96 -17.13 0.37
CA GLY A 115 3.09 -18.36 1.14
C GLY A 115 3.81 -18.22 2.47
N GLN A 116 4.06 -17.02 2.98
CA GLN A 116 4.82 -16.80 4.24
C GLN A 116 4.25 -17.57 5.44
N ALA A 117 2.92 -17.72 5.50
CA ALA A 117 2.21 -18.42 6.57
C ALA A 117 2.07 -19.94 6.35
N LEU A 118 2.60 -20.50 5.24
CA LEU A 118 2.50 -21.92 4.96
C LEU A 118 3.30 -22.77 5.97
N PRO A 119 2.79 -23.94 6.39
CA PRO A 119 3.49 -24.80 7.34
C PRO A 119 4.87 -25.26 6.82
N ARG A 120 5.80 -25.47 7.75
CA ARG A 120 7.17 -26.00 7.57
C ARG A 120 8.15 -25.05 6.87
N ASP A 121 7.79 -24.48 5.72
CA ASP A 121 8.73 -23.74 4.85
C ASP A 121 8.18 -22.37 4.36
N GLY A 122 7.17 -21.80 5.02
CA GLY A 122 6.48 -20.61 4.51
C GLY A 122 7.39 -19.42 4.18
N GLU A 123 8.33 -19.07 5.07
CA GLU A 123 9.27 -17.97 4.82
C GLU A 123 10.16 -18.21 3.60
N ARG A 124 10.67 -19.44 3.44
CA ARG A 124 11.50 -19.83 2.30
C ARG A 124 10.70 -19.77 1.00
N ILE A 125 9.45 -20.27 1.01
CA ILE A 125 8.55 -20.23 -0.15
C ILE A 125 8.25 -18.78 -0.54
N ALA A 126 7.94 -17.92 0.44
CA ALA A 126 7.67 -16.51 0.19
C ALA A 126 8.90 -15.78 -0.37
N LEU A 127 10.09 -16.08 0.16
CA LEU A 127 11.36 -15.53 -0.33
C LEU A 127 11.62 -15.94 -1.80
N GLU A 128 11.53 -17.24 -2.12
CA GLU A 128 11.76 -17.75 -3.49
C GLU A 128 10.76 -17.13 -4.49
N ASN A 129 9.48 -17.04 -4.10
CA ASN A 129 8.45 -16.40 -4.90
C ASN A 129 8.71 -14.90 -5.08
N ALA A 130 9.08 -14.19 -4.00
CA ALA A 130 9.40 -12.77 -4.07
C ALA A 130 10.67 -12.51 -4.91
N GLN A 131 11.67 -13.38 -4.84
CA GLN A 131 12.89 -13.30 -5.65
C GLN A 131 12.57 -13.42 -7.14
N LEU A 132 11.71 -14.37 -7.52
CA LEU A 132 11.23 -14.53 -8.89
C LEU A 132 10.52 -13.26 -9.40
N LEU A 133 9.63 -12.69 -8.58
CA LEU A 133 8.90 -11.47 -8.95
C LEU A 133 9.82 -10.24 -9.03
N CYS A 134 10.79 -10.11 -8.12
CA CYS A 134 11.78 -9.03 -8.15
C CYS A 134 12.65 -9.10 -9.41
N ALA A 135 13.13 -10.30 -9.78
CA ALA A 135 13.91 -10.50 -11.00
C ALA A 135 13.11 -10.13 -12.25
N LYS A 136 11.83 -10.54 -12.32
CA LYS A 136 10.95 -10.20 -13.43
C LYS A 136 10.66 -8.70 -13.48
N ALA A 137 10.40 -8.07 -12.33
CA ALA A 137 10.12 -6.65 -12.25
C ALA A 137 11.32 -5.80 -12.66
N ASP A 138 12.55 -6.21 -12.31
CA ASP A 138 13.74 -5.50 -12.70
C ASP A 138 13.96 -5.53 -14.22
N GLN A 139 13.80 -6.70 -14.85
CA GLN A 139 13.80 -6.83 -16.32
C GLN A 139 12.73 -5.95 -16.98
N ALA A 140 11.56 -5.85 -16.36
CA ALA A 140 10.43 -5.06 -16.84
C ALA A 140 10.57 -3.54 -16.62
N GLY A 141 11.60 -3.06 -15.91
CA GLY A 141 11.69 -1.63 -15.57
C GLY A 141 10.58 -1.19 -14.60
N VAL A 142 10.19 -2.08 -13.68
CA VAL A 142 9.14 -1.88 -12.68
C VAL A 142 9.75 -1.97 -11.27
N TRP A 143 9.30 -1.13 -10.34
CA TRP A 143 9.69 -1.24 -8.93
C TRP A 143 8.86 -2.26 -8.17
N VAL A 144 9.42 -2.77 -7.07
CA VAL A 144 8.72 -3.63 -6.13
C VAL A 144 8.76 -3.00 -4.75
N THR A 145 7.64 -3.08 -4.02
CA THR A 145 7.56 -2.74 -2.60
C THR A 145 6.88 -3.88 -1.85
N VAL A 146 7.51 -4.40 -0.79
CA VAL A 146 6.89 -5.39 0.10
C VAL A 146 6.05 -4.68 1.16
N ASP A 147 4.74 -4.89 1.11
CA ASP A 147 3.76 -4.33 2.04
C ASP A 147 3.95 -4.89 3.47
N ALA A 148 3.73 -4.02 4.46
CA ALA A 148 3.70 -4.40 5.86
C ALA A 148 2.32 -4.96 6.20
N GLU A 149 2.33 -6.12 6.85
CA GLU A 149 1.12 -6.80 7.32
C GLU A 149 0.94 -6.58 8.83
N ASP A 150 0.32 -7.50 9.58
CA ASP A 150 0.19 -7.33 11.02
C ASP A 150 1.53 -7.50 11.75
N HIS A 151 1.59 -7.05 13.02
CA HIS A 151 2.84 -6.99 13.79
C HIS A 151 3.54 -8.35 13.95
N THR A 152 2.80 -9.47 13.84
CA THR A 152 3.37 -10.81 14.06
C THR A 152 4.30 -11.25 12.93
N THR A 153 4.15 -10.68 11.73
CA THR A 153 4.98 -11.00 10.55
C THR A 153 6.09 -9.99 10.32
N THR A 154 6.17 -8.89 11.09
CA THR A 154 7.07 -7.77 10.80
C THR A 154 8.53 -8.21 10.73
N ASP A 155 9.03 -9.00 11.68
CA ASP A 155 10.43 -9.44 11.67
C ASP A 155 10.75 -10.36 10.48
N SER A 156 9.86 -11.33 10.22
CA SER A 156 9.95 -12.22 9.06
C SER A 156 10.02 -11.42 7.75
N THR A 157 9.13 -10.44 7.59
CA THR A 157 9.06 -9.58 6.41
C THR A 157 10.33 -8.74 6.24
N LEU A 158 10.82 -8.09 7.30
CA LEU A 158 12.04 -7.29 7.23
C LEU A 158 13.29 -8.14 6.97
N ASN A 159 13.32 -9.39 7.45
CA ASN A 159 14.41 -10.33 7.14
C ASN A 159 14.41 -10.73 5.66
N ILE A 160 13.26 -11.11 5.11
CA ILE A 160 13.11 -11.45 3.68
C ILE A 160 13.49 -10.24 2.80
N VAL A 161 13.05 -9.03 3.16
CA VAL A 161 13.43 -7.79 2.44
C VAL A 161 14.94 -7.57 2.49
N ARG A 162 15.59 -7.79 3.64
CA ARG A 162 17.05 -7.63 3.77
C ARG A 162 17.80 -8.59 2.87
N GLU A 163 17.34 -9.84 2.78
CA GLU A 163 17.94 -10.86 1.91
C GLU A 163 17.76 -10.50 0.43
N LEU A 164 16.55 -10.16 0.01
CA LEU A 164 16.26 -9.75 -1.38
C LEU A 164 17.04 -8.50 -1.80
N ARG A 165 17.32 -7.57 -0.88
CA ARG A 165 18.09 -6.34 -1.18
C ARG A 165 19.54 -6.61 -1.57
N ALA A 166 20.09 -7.80 -1.30
CA ALA A 166 21.41 -8.17 -1.78
C ALA A 166 21.45 -8.21 -3.32
N ASP A 167 20.39 -8.75 -3.94
CA ASP A 167 20.24 -8.85 -5.40
C ASP A 167 19.44 -7.68 -6.00
N PHE A 168 18.51 -7.10 -5.22
CA PHE A 168 17.61 -6.04 -5.65
C PHE A 168 17.68 -4.81 -4.73
N PRO A 169 18.74 -3.98 -4.82
CA PRO A 169 18.93 -2.84 -3.92
C PRO A 169 17.77 -1.81 -3.95
N GLY A 170 17.02 -1.74 -5.06
CA GLY A 170 15.87 -0.85 -5.21
C GLY A 170 14.56 -1.34 -4.57
N LEU A 171 14.56 -2.53 -3.94
CA LEU A 171 13.39 -3.11 -3.30
C LEU A 171 12.89 -2.23 -2.14
N GLY A 172 11.65 -1.77 -2.25
CA GLY A 172 10.98 -1.02 -1.21
C GLY A 172 10.39 -1.92 -0.12
N THR A 173 10.18 -1.36 1.06
CA THR A 173 9.32 -1.98 2.09
C THR A 173 8.51 -0.93 2.82
N VAL A 174 7.53 -1.36 3.60
CA VAL A 174 6.60 -0.49 4.33
C VAL A 174 6.90 -0.55 5.81
N LEU A 175 6.82 0.59 6.48
CA LEU A 175 6.84 0.69 7.94
C LEU A 175 5.56 1.38 8.43
N GLN A 176 5.04 0.91 9.58
CA GLN A 176 3.77 1.35 10.13
C GLN A 176 3.99 2.20 11.39
N ALA A 177 3.80 3.51 11.28
CA ALA A 177 4.13 4.47 12.33
C ALA A 177 3.47 4.20 13.70
N TYR A 178 2.30 3.55 13.74
CA TYR A 178 1.64 3.20 14.99
C TYR A 178 2.37 2.13 15.81
N LEU A 179 3.34 1.38 15.27
CA LEU A 179 4.05 0.37 16.04
C LEU A 179 5.18 1.04 16.84
N LYS A 180 5.30 0.70 18.11
CA LYS A 180 6.30 1.29 19.01
C LYS A 180 7.74 1.04 18.55
N ARG A 181 7.97 -0.04 17.79
CA ARG A 181 9.28 -0.40 17.21
C ARG A 181 9.70 0.50 16.04
N THR A 182 8.74 1.08 15.31
CA THR A 182 8.98 1.59 13.96
C THR A 182 9.97 2.75 13.90
N TYR A 183 10.10 3.54 14.98
CA TYR A 183 11.16 4.56 15.02
C TYR A 183 12.56 3.94 14.86
N ALA A 184 12.85 2.82 15.54
CA ALA A 184 14.13 2.13 15.41
C ALA A 184 14.30 1.53 14.02
N ASP A 185 13.26 0.89 13.47
CA ASP A 185 13.30 0.36 12.10
C ASP A 185 13.54 1.48 11.07
N CYS A 186 12.97 2.68 11.27
CA CYS A 186 13.23 3.84 10.42
C CYS A 186 14.68 4.31 10.51
N VAL A 187 15.31 4.29 11.69
CA VAL A 187 16.73 4.63 11.84
C VAL A 187 17.60 3.62 11.09
N ASP A 188 17.32 2.33 11.22
CA ASP A 188 18.09 1.27 10.56
C ASP A 188 17.93 1.28 9.03
N LEU A 189 16.78 1.76 8.54
CA LEU A 189 16.41 1.72 7.11
C LEU A 189 16.38 3.10 6.43
N SER A 190 16.99 4.14 7.03
CA SER A 190 17.07 5.47 6.43
C SER A 190 18.28 5.66 5.50
N GLY A 191 19.16 4.66 5.39
CA GLY A 191 20.40 4.73 4.61
C GLY A 191 20.22 4.64 3.08
N LYS A 192 21.30 4.91 2.36
CA LYS A 192 21.36 4.90 0.89
C LYS A 192 20.77 3.63 0.28
N GLY A 193 19.95 3.79 -0.76
CA GLY A 193 19.29 2.69 -1.46
C GLY A 193 18.01 2.20 -0.79
N SER A 194 17.75 2.57 0.47
CA SER A 194 16.51 2.18 1.14
C SER A 194 15.32 2.98 0.63
N ARG A 195 14.34 2.28 0.06
CA ARG A 195 13.01 2.82 -0.27
C ARG A 195 12.04 2.44 0.83
N ILE A 196 11.52 3.42 1.58
CA ILE A 196 10.64 3.17 2.74
C ILE A 196 9.31 3.89 2.60
N ARG A 197 8.24 3.10 2.53
CA ARG A 197 6.86 3.58 2.54
C ARG A 197 6.41 3.70 3.99
N LEU A 198 6.18 4.92 4.45
CA LEU A 198 5.69 5.16 5.80
C LEU A 198 4.18 5.38 5.78
N CYS A 199 3.43 4.50 6.43
CA CYS A 199 1.98 4.63 6.63
C CYS A 199 1.64 4.72 8.12
N LYS A 200 0.40 5.10 8.47
CA LYS A 200 -0.04 5.10 9.89
C LYS A 200 -0.10 3.69 10.47
N GLY A 201 -0.60 2.72 9.69
CA GLY A 201 -0.93 1.36 10.12
C GLY A 201 -2.40 1.04 9.87
N ALA A 202 -2.70 -0.21 9.48
CA ALA A 202 -4.03 -0.60 9.01
C ALA A 202 -4.68 -1.75 9.82
N TYR A 203 -3.92 -2.40 10.70
CA TYR A 203 -4.38 -3.56 11.45
C TYR A 203 -4.89 -3.17 12.85
N ASP A 204 -5.57 -4.09 13.52
CA ASP A 204 -6.08 -3.88 14.88
C ASP A 204 -5.10 -4.47 15.89
N GLU A 205 -4.04 -3.71 16.16
CA GLU A 205 -2.92 -4.20 16.97
C GLU A 205 -3.12 -3.98 18.47
N PRO A 206 -2.59 -4.87 19.33
CA PRO A 206 -2.71 -4.72 20.77
C PRO A 206 -1.93 -3.49 21.28
N ALA A 207 -2.44 -2.84 22.32
CA ALA A 207 -1.79 -1.67 22.94
C ALA A 207 -0.37 -1.94 23.47
N ALA A 208 -0.02 -3.21 23.68
CA ALA A 208 1.33 -3.62 24.05
C ALA A 208 2.36 -3.23 22.97
N VAL A 209 2.02 -3.41 21.70
CA VAL A 209 2.94 -3.21 20.57
C VAL A 209 2.67 -1.95 19.76
N ALA A 210 1.46 -1.37 19.87
CA ALA A 210 1.04 -0.23 19.07
C ALA A 210 0.47 0.94 19.90
N HIS A 211 0.67 2.15 19.39
CA HIS A 211 -0.07 3.35 19.77
C HIS A 211 -1.52 3.19 19.32
N ARG A 212 -2.47 3.40 20.26
CA ARG A 212 -3.91 3.28 20.00
C ARG A 212 -4.60 4.63 19.91
N ASP A 213 -4.01 5.66 20.51
CA ASP A 213 -4.50 7.02 20.42
C ASP A 213 -4.12 7.63 19.06
N PRO A 214 -5.07 8.23 18.31
CA PRO A 214 -4.78 8.83 17.02
C PRO A 214 -3.72 9.94 17.05
N GLU A 215 -3.66 10.73 18.13
CA GLU A 215 -2.69 11.81 18.27
C GLU A 215 -1.28 11.23 18.47
N ASP A 216 -1.16 10.17 19.30
CA ASP A 216 0.09 9.44 19.47
C ASP A 216 0.59 8.85 18.14
N VAL A 217 -0.31 8.32 17.31
CA VAL A 217 0.02 7.79 15.98
C VAL A 217 0.53 8.90 15.05
N ASP A 218 -0.09 10.08 15.09
CA ASP A 218 0.34 11.23 14.27
C ASP A 218 1.72 11.75 14.72
N VAL A 219 1.95 11.84 16.03
CA VAL A 219 3.27 12.17 16.59
C VAL A 219 4.31 11.14 16.18
N ALA A 220 4.01 9.85 16.31
CA ALA A 220 4.92 8.77 15.91
C ALA A 220 5.22 8.83 14.40
N TYR A 221 4.21 9.10 13.56
CA TYR A 221 4.38 9.26 12.11
C TYR A 221 5.35 10.39 11.79
N LEU A 222 5.14 11.59 12.36
CA LEU A 222 6.00 12.74 12.09
C LEU A 222 7.44 12.51 12.57
N ARG A 223 7.63 11.83 13.71
CA ARG A 223 8.96 11.45 14.21
C ARG A 223 9.67 10.46 13.27
N CYS A 224 8.97 9.44 12.81
CA CYS A 224 9.52 8.47 11.85
C CYS A 224 9.83 9.12 10.50
N LEU A 225 8.93 9.98 10.01
CA LEU A 225 9.12 10.71 8.77
C LEU A 225 10.35 11.61 8.82
N ARG A 226 10.57 12.31 9.95
CA ARG A 226 11.76 13.14 10.17
C ARG A 226 13.04 12.33 9.97
N VAL A 227 13.15 11.17 10.62
CA VAL A 227 14.30 10.26 10.49
C VAL A 227 14.53 9.85 9.04
N LEU A 228 13.47 9.45 8.33
CA LEU A 228 13.58 9.05 6.93
C LEU A 228 13.99 10.23 6.03
N MET A 229 13.45 11.43 6.28
CA MET A 229 13.75 12.64 5.51
C MET A 229 15.17 13.15 5.74
N GLU A 230 15.77 12.91 6.90
CA GLU A 230 17.16 13.26 7.23
C GLU A 230 18.19 12.24 6.72
N GLY A 231 17.77 11.00 6.46
CA GLY A 231 18.65 9.95 5.92
C GLY A 231 18.98 10.10 4.43
N ASP A 232 19.72 9.13 3.89
CA ASP A 232 20.13 9.08 2.47
C ASP A 232 19.21 8.20 1.59
N GLY A 233 18.15 7.62 2.18
CA GLY A 233 17.16 6.80 1.49
C GLY A 233 16.15 7.62 0.67
N TYR A 234 15.16 6.92 0.12
CA TYR A 234 14.01 7.47 -0.60
C TYR A 234 12.72 7.24 0.20
N PRO A 235 12.26 8.26 0.95
CA PRO A 235 11.00 8.21 1.69
C PRO A 235 9.78 8.22 0.75
N MET A 236 8.81 7.36 1.03
CA MET A 236 7.52 7.34 0.34
C MET A 236 6.42 7.65 1.37
N VAL A 237 5.88 8.86 1.31
CA VAL A 237 4.93 9.41 2.27
C VAL A 237 3.52 8.89 1.96
N ALA A 238 3.15 7.73 2.51
CA ALA A 238 1.85 7.12 2.30
C ALA A 238 0.81 7.65 3.29
N SER A 239 0.18 8.78 2.94
CA SER A 239 -0.86 9.41 3.76
C SER A 239 -1.82 10.28 2.93
N HIS A 240 -3.09 10.30 3.33
CA HIS A 240 -4.09 11.24 2.81
C HIS A 240 -4.38 12.39 3.77
N ASP A 241 -3.63 12.49 4.87
CA ASP A 241 -3.80 13.52 5.89
C ASP A 241 -3.18 14.84 5.43
N PRO A 242 -3.97 15.93 5.30
CA PRO A 242 -3.43 17.24 4.90
C PRO A 242 -2.27 17.70 5.78
N ALA A 243 -2.33 17.48 7.10
CA ALA A 243 -1.29 17.92 8.01
C ALA A 243 0.03 17.17 7.78
N ILE A 244 -0.03 15.86 7.51
CA ILE A 244 1.16 15.06 7.17
C ILE A 244 1.74 15.49 5.82
N ILE A 245 0.91 15.76 4.82
CA ILE A 245 1.36 16.18 3.49
C ILE A 245 2.08 17.52 3.59
N GLU A 246 1.52 18.48 4.33
CA GLU A 246 2.15 19.77 4.58
C GLU A 246 3.47 19.62 5.35
N ALA A 247 3.48 18.82 6.42
CA ALA A 247 4.68 18.53 7.19
C ALA A 247 5.78 17.88 6.34
N ALA A 248 5.43 16.92 5.47
CA ALA A 248 6.38 16.30 4.54
C ALA A 248 7.02 17.32 3.59
N GLY A 249 6.23 18.24 3.05
CA GLY A 249 6.74 19.32 2.20
C GLY A 249 7.65 20.31 2.95
N LEU A 250 7.38 20.59 4.23
CA LEU A 250 8.27 21.37 5.10
C LEU A 250 9.58 20.64 5.38
N MET A 251 9.49 19.37 5.79
CA MET A 251 10.67 18.53 6.08
C MET A 251 11.56 18.40 4.86
N ALA A 252 10.99 18.18 3.67
CA ALA A 252 11.76 18.10 2.44
C ALA A 252 12.56 19.38 2.16
N ARG A 253 11.99 20.56 2.41
CA ARG A 253 12.72 21.84 2.28
C ARG A 253 13.84 21.96 3.31
N GLU A 254 13.57 21.58 4.55
CA GLU A 254 14.55 21.65 5.65
C GLU A 254 15.74 20.71 5.43
N THR A 255 15.50 19.53 4.85
CA THR A 255 16.54 18.53 4.57
C THR A 255 17.12 18.63 3.16
N GLY A 256 16.75 19.65 2.39
CA GLY A 256 17.28 19.90 1.05
C GLY A 256 16.84 18.90 -0.02
N ARG A 257 15.77 18.14 0.22
CA ARG A 257 15.22 17.16 -0.74
C ARG A 257 14.46 17.85 -1.87
N GLY A 258 14.85 17.52 -3.09
CA GLY A 258 14.18 17.98 -4.32
C GLY A 258 13.11 17.00 -4.82
N PRO A 259 12.41 17.38 -5.90
CA PRO A 259 11.63 16.44 -6.69
C PRO A 259 12.52 15.26 -7.16
N GLY A 260 12.13 14.03 -6.84
CA GLY A 260 12.93 12.84 -7.14
C GLY A 260 13.69 12.23 -5.97
N ASP A 261 13.75 12.91 -4.82
CA ASP A 261 14.39 12.39 -3.60
C ASP A 261 13.38 11.78 -2.61
N TYR A 262 12.09 11.96 -2.85
CA TYR A 262 10.98 11.38 -2.10
C TYR A 262 9.71 11.41 -2.95
N GLU A 263 8.66 10.72 -2.50
CA GLU A 263 7.33 10.81 -3.14
C GLU A 263 6.19 10.82 -2.14
N TYR A 264 5.03 11.30 -2.60
CA TYR A 264 3.75 11.14 -1.94
C TYR A 264 3.05 9.89 -2.47
N GLN A 265 2.35 9.19 -1.58
CA GLN A 265 1.57 8.01 -1.92
C GLN A 265 0.15 8.08 -1.37
N MET A 266 -0.81 7.80 -2.23
CA MET A 266 -2.23 7.80 -1.88
C MET A 266 -2.93 6.66 -2.60
N LEU A 267 -3.98 6.16 -1.98
CA LEU A 267 -4.84 5.16 -2.59
C LEU A 267 -5.64 5.69 -3.77
N TYR A 268 -5.92 4.78 -4.70
CA TYR A 268 -6.84 5.01 -5.80
C TYR A 268 -8.20 5.51 -5.30
N GLY A 269 -8.66 6.59 -5.95
CA GLY A 269 -9.92 7.23 -5.67
C GLY A 269 -10.05 8.04 -4.37
N ILE A 270 -8.97 8.19 -3.60
CA ILE A 270 -8.99 9.01 -2.38
C ILE A 270 -8.21 10.32 -2.61
N ARG A 271 -8.89 11.46 -2.40
CA ARG A 271 -8.33 12.81 -2.58
C ARG A 271 -7.71 13.05 -3.97
N GLU A 272 -8.38 12.61 -5.03
CA GLU A 272 -7.84 12.79 -6.41
C GLU A 272 -7.45 14.22 -6.78
N ALA A 273 -8.20 15.22 -6.30
CA ALA A 273 -7.84 16.62 -6.55
C ALA A 273 -6.46 16.95 -5.97
N GLU A 274 -6.13 16.40 -4.80
CA GLU A 274 -4.82 16.56 -4.18
C GLU A 274 -3.74 15.78 -4.94
N GLN A 275 -4.05 14.55 -5.38
CA GLN A 275 -3.13 13.77 -6.20
C GLN A 275 -2.74 14.53 -7.47
N ARG A 276 -3.73 15.11 -8.17
CA ARG A 276 -3.49 15.95 -9.37
C ARG A 276 -2.74 17.22 -9.02
N ARG A 277 -3.05 17.88 -7.89
CA ARG A 277 -2.33 19.08 -7.44
C ARG A 277 -0.86 18.79 -7.21
N LEU A 278 -0.53 17.72 -6.46
CA LEU A 278 0.85 17.34 -6.14
C LEU A 278 1.64 17.00 -7.41
N ALA A 279 1.06 16.18 -8.30
CA ALA A 279 1.68 15.87 -9.59
C ALA A 279 1.87 17.12 -10.46
N GLY A 280 0.86 17.99 -10.54
CA GLY A 280 0.89 19.21 -11.35
C GLY A 280 1.90 20.27 -10.90
N VAL A 281 2.34 20.24 -9.64
CA VAL A 281 3.44 21.09 -9.14
C VAL A 281 4.80 20.39 -9.17
N GLY A 282 4.90 19.23 -9.85
CA GLY A 282 6.15 18.52 -10.09
C GLY A 282 6.57 17.54 -8.99
N HIS A 283 5.73 17.25 -8.00
CA HIS A 283 6.03 16.18 -7.04
C HIS A 283 5.75 14.81 -7.63
N HIS A 284 6.56 13.82 -7.24
CA HIS A 284 6.22 12.42 -7.47
C HIS A 284 5.02 12.04 -6.61
N MET A 285 3.92 11.70 -7.27
CA MET A 285 2.67 11.26 -6.65
C MET A 285 2.33 9.87 -7.18
N ARG A 286 2.52 8.85 -6.34
CA ARG A 286 2.20 7.46 -6.68
C ARG A 286 0.85 7.04 -6.12
N VAL A 287 0.01 6.48 -6.98
CA VAL A 287 -1.32 6.01 -6.65
C VAL A 287 -1.30 4.50 -6.45
N TYR A 288 -1.72 4.03 -5.27
CA TYR A 288 -1.87 2.61 -4.97
C TYR A 288 -3.20 2.09 -5.55
N VAL A 289 -3.12 1.16 -6.51
CA VAL A 289 -4.24 0.67 -7.29
C VAL A 289 -4.43 -0.84 -7.01
N PRO A 290 -5.39 -1.20 -6.15
CA PRO A 290 -5.71 -2.61 -5.89
C PRO A 290 -6.54 -3.20 -7.05
N PHE A 291 -6.41 -4.49 -7.33
CA PHE A 291 -7.30 -5.21 -8.25
C PHE A 291 -7.41 -6.69 -7.89
N GLY A 292 -8.43 -7.37 -8.40
CA GLY A 292 -8.67 -8.78 -8.15
C GLY A 292 -10.02 -9.07 -7.45
N GLU A 293 -10.42 -10.34 -7.46
CA GLU A 293 -11.72 -10.79 -6.96
C GLU A 293 -11.88 -10.61 -5.44
N GLN A 294 -10.79 -10.58 -4.68
CA GLN A 294 -10.84 -10.51 -3.20
C GLN A 294 -10.91 -9.07 -2.66
N TRP A 295 -11.60 -8.16 -3.34
CA TRP A 295 -11.66 -6.74 -3.00
C TRP A 295 -12.43 -6.41 -1.71
N TYR A 296 -13.32 -7.29 -1.24
CA TYR A 296 -14.22 -6.98 -0.14
C TYR A 296 -13.47 -6.66 1.17
N GLY A 297 -12.52 -7.50 1.57
CA GLY A 297 -11.74 -7.30 2.79
C GLY A 297 -10.97 -5.97 2.75
N TYR A 298 -10.31 -5.70 1.62
CA TYR A 298 -9.65 -4.44 1.34
C TYR A 298 -10.60 -3.25 1.46
N PHE A 299 -11.73 -3.29 0.75
CA PHE A 299 -12.71 -2.21 0.70
C PHE A 299 -13.31 -1.89 2.08
N VAL A 300 -13.65 -2.92 2.87
CA VAL A 300 -14.21 -2.73 4.20
C VAL A 300 -13.20 -2.06 5.14
N ARG A 301 -11.91 -2.42 5.05
CA ARG A 301 -10.85 -1.72 5.79
C ARG A 301 -10.75 -0.24 5.36
N ARG A 302 -10.89 0.08 4.06
CA ARG A 302 -10.91 1.48 3.57
C ARG A 302 -12.09 2.29 4.11
N ILE A 303 -13.27 1.69 4.26
CA ILE A 303 -14.42 2.36 4.91
C ILE A 303 -14.11 2.62 6.39
N ALA A 304 -13.49 1.66 7.08
CA ALA A 304 -13.19 1.75 8.51
C ALA A 304 -12.12 2.80 8.88
N GLU A 305 -11.34 3.27 7.91
CA GLU A 305 -10.21 4.18 8.17
C GLU A 305 -10.60 5.62 8.45
N ARG A 306 -11.69 6.14 7.87
CA ARG A 306 -12.16 7.50 8.13
C ARG A 306 -13.68 7.58 8.19
N PRO A 307 -14.24 8.32 9.17
CA PRO A 307 -15.68 8.61 9.21
C PRO A 307 -16.18 9.26 7.92
N ALA A 308 -15.33 10.07 7.28
CA ALA A 308 -15.61 10.70 6.00
C ALA A 308 -15.91 9.66 4.90
N ASN A 309 -15.11 8.60 4.81
CA ASN A 309 -15.30 7.52 3.83
C ASN A 309 -16.65 6.82 4.04
N MET A 310 -17.06 6.66 5.30
CA MET A 310 -18.38 6.14 5.65
C MET A 310 -19.51 7.11 5.28
N THR A 311 -19.37 8.42 5.53
CA THR A 311 -20.37 9.40 5.08
C THR A 311 -20.49 9.48 3.56
N PHE A 312 -19.39 9.31 2.82
CA PHE A 312 -19.44 9.19 1.36
C PHE A 312 -20.12 7.91 0.90
N PHE A 313 -19.82 6.77 1.54
CA PHE A 313 -20.51 5.50 1.30
C PHE A 313 -22.02 5.62 1.55
N LEU A 314 -22.42 6.17 2.69
CA LEU A 314 -23.82 6.39 3.03
C LEU A 314 -24.51 7.37 2.06
N ARG A 315 -23.82 8.44 1.63
CA ARG A 315 -24.35 9.35 0.61
C ARG A 315 -24.57 8.65 -0.73
N ALA A 316 -23.60 7.85 -1.17
CA ALA A 316 -23.70 7.09 -2.42
C ALA A 316 -24.83 6.05 -2.39
N LEU A 317 -25.12 5.47 -1.22
CA LEU A 317 -26.28 4.58 -1.04
C LEU A 317 -27.62 5.31 -1.11
N VAL A 318 -27.69 6.56 -0.62
CA VAL A 318 -28.92 7.36 -0.58
C VAL A 318 -29.19 8.08 -1.92
N SER A 319 -28.15 8.47 -2.66
CA SER A 319 -28.28 9.11 -3.97
C SER A 319 -28.52 8.15 -5.14
N GLY A 320 -28.54 6.84 -4.87
CA GLY A 320 -28.83 5.79 -5.85
C GLY A 320 -30.20 5.12 -5.66
N GLY A 321 -31.12 5.77 -4.95
CA GLY A 321 -32.52 5.36 -4.77
C GLY A 321 -33.47 6.17 -5.63
#